data_AF-A0A0B6Y876-F1
#
_entry.id   AF-A0A0B6Y876-F1
#
_cell.length_a   1.000
_cell.length_b   1.000
_cell.length_c   1.000
_cell.angle_alpha   90.00
_cell.angle_beta   90.00
_cell.angle_gamma   90.00
#
_symmetry.space_group_name_H-M   'P 1'
#
loop_
_entity.id
_entity.type
_entity.pdbx_description
1 polymer ?
#
loop_
_entity_poly.entity_id
_entity_poly.type
_entity_poly.pdbx_seq_one_letter_code
_entity_poly.pdbx_strand_id
1 'polypeptide(L)'
;VQAAEAKKQGADILVFPEDGIYGFTFTRESVYNFLENIPTPLDPEWSPCNHPDLHPDTEVLHELSCIAKNNSIYLVANMGDKQPCDIGIDPKCPPDGRYQYNTDIAFDPNGTIIARYHKYHLFFEEQFDTPDAEIVYFDTPFGRFGMMVCFDVLFLEPGLPMILKNQIANIVFPTAWMDALPLLSAIGFHSSFARSLGVNFLAADIHIPSNRMHGSGIYNPDGMKAFYYGAAPESPAKLVVAELDVMDKPRPAIDVTTSDAHFDLYDSSCDGISKSKDYVERDEFLSELFHDKFTFKILEAPNDRVRVCQKEVCCILSYTILDASFRDELFAFGAFDGLHTYEGQYYFQICTLVKCADPTNRSTCGAVTDTSTTMFTHLVIEAEMTTPFIYPQVVLSDEAGELSLTDAETWSFQTASLRTNSAPVKPLLSAALFGRHYKRDNCTNGSVSITIPYCQTALLAISRLVTGILKLFL
;
A
#
# COMPACT_ATOMS: atom_id res chain seq x y z
N VAL A 1 -19.42 0.25 19.49
CA VAL A 1 -19.93 1.62 19.17
C VAL A 1 -19.83 1.95 17.69
N GLN A 2 -18.66 1.80 17.06
CA GLN A 2 -18.48 2.14 15.63
C GLN A 2 -19.39 1.34 14.68
N ALA A 3 -19.56 0.03 14.88
CA ALA A 3 -20.48 -0.78 14.06
C ALA A 3 -21.95 -0.32 14.12
N ALA A 4 -22.42 0.07 15.30
CA ALA A 4 -23.77 0.61 15.47
C ALA A 4 -23.94 1.96 14.77
N GLU A 5 -22.93 2.83 14.85
CA GLU A 5 -22.97 4.12 14.17
C GLU A 5 -22.85 3.97 12.64
N ALA A 6 -21.99 3.07 12.15
CA ALA A 6 -21.89 2.73 10.73
C ALA A 6 -23.23 2.20 10.21
N LYS A 7 -23.86 1.26 10.92
CA LYS A 7 -25.17 0.73 10.53
C LYS A 7 -26.26 1.80 10.53
N LYS A 8 -26.25 2.69 11.53
CA LYS A 8 -27.18 3.83 11.61
C LYS A 8 -27.02 4.80 10.42
N GLN A 9 -25.81 4.91 9.87
CA GLN A 9 -25.53 5.65 8.64
C GLN A 9 -25.81 4.85 7.36
N GLY A 10 -26.30 3.62 7.48
CA GLY A 10 -26.71 2.78 6.34
C GLY A 10 -25.60 1.89 5.77
N ALA A 11 -24.48 1.71 6.46
CA ALA A 11 -23.40 0.85 5.96
C ALA A 11 -23.79 -0.63 5.93
N ASP A 12 -23.43 -1.30 4.83
CA ASP A 12 -23.60 -2.75 4.64
C ASP A 12 -22.36 -3.55 5.06
N ILE A 13 -21.18 -2.94 4.97
CA ILE A 13 -19.89 -3.51 5.37
C ILE A 13 -19.08 -2.49 6.17
N LEU A 14 -18.34 -2.97 7.18
CA LEU A 14 -17.40 -2.20 7.98
C LEU A 14 -16.05 -2.91 8.03
N VAL A 15 -14.97 -2.18 7.77
CA VAL A 15 -13.59 -2.68 7.83
C VAL A 15 -12.87 -1.99 8.98
N PHE A 16 -12.19 -2.76 9.83
CA PHE A 16 -11.32 -2.27 10.90
C PHE A 16 -9.84 -2.34 10.47
N PRO A 17 -8.96 -1.52 11.08
CA PRO A 17 -7.55 -1.51 10.74
C PRO A 17 -6.80 -2.79 11.12
N GLU A 18 -5.64 -2.97 10.49
CA GLU A 18 -4.62 -3.93 10.92
C GLU A 18 -4.14 -3.58 12.33
N ASP A 19 -3.87 -4.61 13.15
CA ASP A 19 -3.38 -4.47 14.52
C ASP A 19 -4.24 -3.57 15.43
N GLY A 20 -5.48 -3.24 15.03
CA GLY A 20 -6.37 -2.33 15.75
C GLY A 20 -6.87 -2.87 17.10
N ILE A 21 -6.71 -4.17 17.35
CA ILE A 21 -7.14 -4.85 18.59
C ILE A 21 -6.02 -4.90 19.63
N TYR A 22 -4.78 -5.18 19.21
CA TYR A 22 -3.67 -5.48 20.12
C TYR A 22 -2.39 -4.63 19.88
N GLY A 23 -2.30 -3.84 18.80
CA GLY A 23 -1.12 -3.06 18.44
C GLY A 23 -0.02 -3.89 17.75
N PHE A 24 1.19 -3.35 17.63
CA PHE A 24 2.22 -3.93 16.73
C PHE A 24 3.63 -4.04 17.35
N THR A 25 3.76 -4.01 18.67
CA THR A 25 5.07 -4.15 19.35
C THR A 25 5.14 -5.46 20.12
N PHE A 26 5.58 -6.52 19.45
CA PHE A 26 5.63 -7.86 20.04
C PHE A 26 6.82 -8.69 19.54
N THR A 27 7.19 -9.65 20.40
CA THR A 27 7.93 -10.86 20.04
C THR A 27 6.95 -12.03 19.87
N ARG A 28 7.41 -13.16 19.32
CA ARG A 28 6.61 -14.39 19.24
C ARG A 28 6.02 -14.84 20.57
N GLU A 29 6.74 -14.67 21.68
CA GLU A 29 6.27 -15.06 23.02
C GLU A 29 5.25 -14.06 23.57
N SER A 30 5.52 -12.76 23.43
CA SER A 30 4.62 -11.74 23.99
C SER A 30 3.31 -11.59 23.23
N VAL A 31 3.28 -11.88 21.92
CA VAL A 31 2.03 -11.85 21.14
C VAL A 31 1.12 -13.03 21.45
N TYR A 32 1.67 -14.16 21.94
CA TYR A 32 0.95 -15.44 22.06
C TYR A 32 -0.38 -15.34 22.82
N ASN A 33 -0.44 -14.50 23.86
CA ASN A 33 -1.64 -14.32 24.68
C ASN A 33 -2.75 -13.49 23.99
N PHE A 34 -2.47 -12.90 22.83
CA PHE A 34 -3.42 -12.18 21.98
C PHE A 34 -3.90 -13.01 20.79
N LEU A 35 -3.40 -14.24 20.63
CA LEU A 35 -3.73 -15.11 19.50
C LEU A 35 -4.83 -16.12 19.86
N GLU A 36 -5.75 -16.35 18.93
CA GLU A 36 -6.77 -17.40 19.01
C GLU A 36 -6.51 -18.46 17.94
N ASN A 37 -6.94 -19.70 18.17
CA ASN A 37 -6.86 -20.72 17.13
C ASN A 37 -8.10 -20.62 16.24
N ILE A 38 -7.92 -20.09 15.03
CA ILE A 38 -9.00 -19.97 14.07
C ILE A 38 -9.12 -21.30 13.30
N PRO A 39 -10.28 -21.97 13.25
CA PRO A 39 -10.40 -23.31 12.67
C PRO A 39 -9.90 -23.41 11.22
N THR A 40 -9.18 -24.50 10.92
CA THR A 40 -8.69 -24.84 9.58
C THR A 40 -9.12 -26.26 9.18
N PRO A 41 -9.93 -26.47 8.13
CA PRO A 41 -10.64 -25.45 7.34
C PRO A 41 -11.70 -24.73 8.19
N LEU A 42 -12.17 -23.58 7.70
CA LEU A 42 -13.30 -22.88 8.32
C LEU A 42 -14.56 -23.75 8.30
N ASP A 43 -15.33 -23.70 9.39
CA ASP A 43 -16.68 -24.24 9.43
C ASP A 43 -17.64 -23.20 8.81
N PRO A 44 -18.27 -23.51 7.66
CA PRO A 44 -19.09 -22.56 6.92
C PRO A 44 -20.37 -22.12 7.65
N GLU A 45 -20.78 -22.83 8.69
CA GLU A 45 -21.98 -22.49 9.48
C GLU A 45 -21.63 -21.95 10.88
N TRP A 46 -20.34 -21.85 11.22
CA TRP A 46 -19.95 -21.42 12.54
C TRP A 46 -20.08 -19.90 12.72
N SER A 47 -21.05 -19.54 13.55
CA SER A 47 -21.17 -18.22 14.16
C SER A 47 -20.70 -18.31 15.62
N PRO A 48 -19.50 -17.78 15.95
CA PRO A 48 -19.02 -17.74 17.34
C PRO A 48 -20.04 -17.14 18.31
N CYS A 49 -20.83 -16.14 17.89
CA CYS A 49 -21.87 -15.54 18.72
C CYS A 49 -23.06 -16.47 19.02
N ASN A 50 -23.41 -17.38 18.11
CA ASN A 50 -24.49 -18.35 18.32
C ASN A 50 -24.02 -19.62 19.02
N HIS A 51 -22.77 -20.00 18.76
CA HIS A 51 -22.18 -21.27 19.20
C HIS A 51 -20.79 -21.01 19.81
N PRO A 52 -20.72 -20.28 20.95
CA PRO A 52 -19.45 -19.91 21.59
C PRO A 52 -18.66 -21.11 22.08
N ASP A 53 -19.33 -22.21 22.45
CA ASP A 53 -18.70 -23.39 23.02
C ASP A 53 -18.17 -24.39 21.98
N LEU A 54 -18.31 -24.11 20.67
CA LEU A 54 -17.88 -25.04 19.61
C LEU A 54 -16.36 -25.17 19.53
N HIS A 55 -15.66 -24.06 19.74
CA HIS A 55 -14.21 -23.99 19.80
C HIS A 55 -13.80 -23.27 21.10
N PRO A 56 -12.81 -23.78 21.84
CA PRO A 56 -12.32 -23.13 23.05
C PRO A 56 -11.40 -21.94 22.73
N ASP A 57 -11.27 -21.01 23.68
CA ASP A 57 -10.33 -19.88 23.63
C ASP A 57 -10.55 -18.97 22.39
N THR A 58 -11.80 -18.59 22.14
CA THR A 58 -12.24 -17.78 20.98
C THR A 58 -13.01 -16.51 21.39
N GLU A 59 -12.64 -15.87 22.50
CA GLU A 59 -13.34 -14.70 23.07
C GLU A 59 -13.40 -13.50 22.11
N VAL A 60 -12.32 -13.20 21.40
CA VAL A 60 -12.22 -12.12 20.41
C VAL A 60 -13.10 -12.44 19.21
N LEU A 61 -13.03 -13.66 18.67
CA LEU A 61 -13.93 -14.10 17.60
C LEU A 61 -15.41 -14.03 18.02
N HIS A 62 -15.74 -14.41 19.26
CA HIS A 62 -17.08 -14.28 19.82
C HIS A 62 -17.57 -12.83 19.83
N GLU A 63 -16.76 -11.90 20.35
CA GLU A 63 -17.12 -10.49 20.38
C GLU A 63 -17.29 -9.89 18.98
N LEU A 64 -16.37 -10.16 18.05
CA LEU A 64 -16.45 -9.68 16.66
C LEU A 64 -17.69 -10.24 15.94
N SER A 65 -17.96 -11.54 16.10
CA SER A 65 -19.15 -12.21 15.59
C SER A 65 -20.43 -11.57 16.13
N CYS A 66 -20.49 -11.29 17.44
CA CYS A 66 -21.64 -10.63 18.04
C CYS A 66 -21.79 -9.17 17.60
N ILE A 67 -20.69 -8.44 17.37
CA ILE A 67 -20.75 -7.09 16.80
C ILE A 67 -21.36 -7.13 15.40
N ALA A 68 -20.93 -8.04 14.54
CA ALA A 68 -21.48 -8.20 13.18
C ALA A 68 -22.99 -8.52 13.24
N LYS A 69 -23.35 -9.54 14.03
CA LYS A 69 -24.73 -10.02 14.18
C LYS A 69 -25.67 -8.95 14.75
N ASN A 70 -25.30 -8.35 15.88
CA ASN A 70 -26.16 -7.40 16.60
C ASN A 70 -26.42 -6.11 15.80
N ASN A 71 -25.56 -5.80 14.83
CA ASN A 71 -25.70 -4.64 13.95
C ASN A 71 -26.11 -5.04 12.52
N SER A 72 -26.30 -6.33 12.23
CA SER A 72 -26.66 -6.85 10.91
C SER A 72 -25.80 -6.23 9.79
N ILE A 73 -24.47 -6.33 9.95
CA ILE A 73 -23.48 -5.72 9.08
C ILE A 73 -22.38 -6.74 8.75
N TYR A 74 -21.85 -6.72 7.53
CA TYR A 74 -20.61 -7.43 7.23
C TYR A 74 -19.47 -6.74 7.96
N LEU A 75 -18.59 -7.51 8.61
CA LEU A 75 -17.53 -6.96 9.43
C LEU A 75 -16.20 -7.62 9.05
N VAL A 76 -15.20 -6.82 8.75
CA VAL A 76 -13.83 -7.27 8.51
C VAL A 76 -12.95 -6.69 9.60
N ALA A 77 -12.20 -7.54 10.29
CA ALA A 77 -11.27 -7.14 11.33
C ALA A 77 -9.98 -7.93 11.22
N ASN A 78 -8.89 -7.32 11.69
CA ASN A 78 -7.59 -7.96 11.77
C ASN A 78 -7.32 -8.42 13.21
N MET A 79 -6.86 -9.65 13.35
CA MET A 79 -6.48 -10.27 14.62
C MET A 79 -5.31 -11.27 14.44
N GLY A 80 -4.82 -11.85 15.53
CA GLY A 80 -3.76 -12.84 15.50
C GLY A 80 -4.29 -14.28 15.53
N ASP A 81 -3.81 -15.12 14.63
CA ASP A 81 -4.12 -16.56 14.58
C ASP A 81 -2.93 -17.39 15.09
N LYS A 82 -3.20 -18.45 15.85
CA LYS A 82 -2.20 -19.47 16.21
C LYS A 82 -2.63 -20.84 15.71
N GLN A 83 -1.73 -21.53 15.01
CA GLN A 83 -1.97 -22.87 14.49
C GLN A 83 -0.93 -23.84 15.08
N PRO A 84 -1.31 -24.72 16.03
CA PRO A 84 -0.41 -25.72 16.57
C PRO A 84 0.14 -26.65 15.48
N CYS A 85 1.41 -27.00 15.56
CA CYS A 85 2.06 -27.92 14.62
C CYS A 85 3.00 -28.88 15.35
N ASP A 86 3.25 -30.04 14.74
CA ASP A 86 4.18 -31.05 15.28
C ASP A 86 5.50 -31.00 14.52
N ILE A 87 6.57 -30.64 15.21
CA ILE A 87 7.94 -30.52 14.68
C ILE A 87 8.45 -31.86 14.10
N GLY A 88 7.94 -33.00 14.58
CA GLY A 88 8.28 -34.33 14.07
C GLY A 88 7.55 -34.72 12.78
N ILE A 89 6.48 -34.00 12.40
CA ILE A 89 5.62 -34.31 11.24
C ILE A 89 5.75 -33.22 10.18
N ASP A 90 5.66 -31.96 10.58
CA ASP A 90 5.72 -30.80 9.71
C ASP A 90 7.14 -30.19 9.71
N PRO A 91 7.89 -30.31 8.60
CA PRO A 91 9.26 -29.80 8.53
C PRO A 91 9.34 -28.26 8.53
N LYS A 92 8.23 -27.55 8.27
CA LYS A 92 8.16 -26.08 8.34
C LYS A 92 7.75 -25.58 9.73
N CYS A 93 7.30 -26.47 10.63
CA CYS A 93 6.80 -26.09 11.94
C CYS A 93 7.87 -25.32 12.74
N PRO A 94 7.56 -24.11 13.23
CA PRO A 94 8.49 -23.35 14.03
C PRO A 94 8.98 -24.14 15.27
N PRO A 95 10.22 -23.89 15.76
CA PRO A 95 10.80 -24.64 16.89
C PRO A 95 9.98 -24.58 18.18
N ASP A 96 9.07 -23.62 18.27
CA ASP A 96 8.22 -23.35 19.40
C ASP A 96 6.80 -23.97 19.25
N GLY A 97 6.61 -24.83 18.24
CA GLY A 97 5.51 -25.79 18.11
C GLY A 97 4.20 -25.23 17.56
N ARG A 98 4.21 -24.04 16.97
CA ARG A 98 3.03 -23.41 16.37
C ARG A 98 3.42 -22.39 15.31
N TYR A 99 2.54 -22.18 14.35
CA TYR A 99 2.54 -20.98 13.52
C TYR A 99 1.76 -19.86 14.19
N GLN A 100 2.13 -18.62 13.90
CA GLN A 100 1.48 -17.40 14.34
C GLN A 100 1.27 -16.49 13.13
N TYR A 101 0.06 -16.00 12.87
CA TYR A 101 -0.24 -15.22 11.67
C TYR A 101 -0.95 -13.91 11.99
N ASN A 102 -0.55 -12.84 11.29
CA ASN A 102 -1.37 -11.64 11.13
C ASN A 102 -2.55 -12.00 10.22
N THR A 103 -3.78 -11.81 10.71
CA THR A 103 -4.95 -12.48 10.14
C THR A 103 -6.15 -11.57 10.02
N ASP A 104 -6.64 -11.35 8.81
CA ASP A 104 -7.96 -10.78 8.61
C ASP A 104 -9.05 -11.85 8.68
N ILE A 105 -10.16 -11.50 9.32
CA ILE A 105 -11.37 -12.30 9.41
C ILE A 105 -12.57 -11.50 8.92
N ALA A 106 -13.39 -12.10 8.07
CA ALA A 106 -14.66 -11.55 7.64
C ALA A 106 -15.83 -12.28 8.30
N PHE A 107 -16.82 -11.52 8.76
CA PHE A 107 -18.08 -11.99 9.33
C PHE A 107 -19.27 -11.54 8.50
N ASP A 108 -20.26 -12.41 8.34
CA ASP A 108 -21.55 -12.05 7.76
C ASP A 108 -22.49 -11.35 8.79
N PRO A 109 -23.64 -10.81 8.36
CA PRO A 109 -24.63 -10.21 9.25
C PRO A 109 -25.28 -11.16 10.28
N ASN A 110 -25.03 -12.46 10.22
CA ASN A 110 -25.44 -13.45 11.22
C ASN A 110 -24.33 -13.76 12.23
N GLY A 111 -23.15 -13.15 12.06
CA GLY A 111 -21.95 -13.41 12.85
C GLY A 111 -21.17 -14.65 12.41
N THR A 112 -21.49 -15.25 11.27
CA THR A 112 -20.77 -16.41 10.72
C THR A 112 -19.43 -15.97 10.17
N ILE A 113 -18.36 -16.72 10.44
CA ILE A 113 -17.05 -16.47 9.80
C ILE A 113 -17.12 -16.94 8.34
N ILE A 114 -16.87 -16.02 7.40
CA ILE A 114 -17.01 -16.28 5.96
C ILE A 114 -15.70 -16.20 5.17
N ALA A 115 -14.64 -15.66 5.76
CA ALA A 115 -13.29 -15.73 5.21
C ALA A 115 -12.23 -15.51 6.30
N ARG A 116 -11.04 -16.06 6.04
CA ARG A 116 -9.82 -15.87 6.81
C ARG A 116 -8.65 -15.69 5.85
N TYR A 117 -7.90 -14.62 6.02
CA TYR A 117 -6.70 -14.33 5.23
C TYR A 117 -5.50 -14.14 6.15
N HIS A 118 -4.43 -14.89 5.91
CA HIS A 118 -3.13 -14.68 6.58
C HIS A 118 -2.27 -13.73 5.73
N LYS A 119 -1.79 -12.64 6.33
CA LYS A 119 -0.94 -11.66 5.67
C LYS A 119 0.29 -12.33 5.07
N TYR A 120 0.54 -12.10 3.78
CA TYR A 120 1.62 -12.74 3.07
C TYR A 120 2.94 -11.94 3.17
N HIS A 121 2.90 -10.63 2.94
CA HIS A 121 4.08 -9.77 3.01
C HIS A 121 4.21 -9.07 4.37
N LEU A 122 5.01 -9.65 5.28
CA LEU A 122 5.26 -9.08 6.60
C LEU A 122 6.17 -7.83 6.53
N PHE A 123 5.92 -6.86 7.43
CA PHE A 123 6.72 -5.62 7.55
C PHE A 123 7.31 -5.49 8.96
N PHE A 124 8.51 -6.06 9.16
CA PHE A 124 9.18 -6.13 10.46
C PHE A 124 8.37 -6.82 11.59
N GLU A 125 7.46 -7.71 11.22
CA GLU A 125 6.60 -8.44 12.15
C GLU A 125 7.23 -9.77 12.59
N GLU A 126 8.33 -9.72 13.35
CA GLU A 126 9.06 -10.91 13.80
C GLU A 126 8.23 -11.87 14.68
N GLN A 127 7.08 -11.39 15.18
CA GLN A 127 6.11 -12.18 15.93
C GLN A 127 5.26 -13.12 15.05
N PHE A 128 5.25 -12.95 13.73
CA PHE A 128 4.43 -13.72 12.81
C PHE A 128 5.27 -14.54 11.82
N ASP A 129 4.69 -15.64 11.36
CA ASP A 129 5.19 -16.52 10.31
C ASP A 129 4.58 -16.10 8.96
N THR A 130 5.33 -16.31 7.87
CA THR A 130 4.82 -16.07 6.51
C THR A 130 4.06 -17.31 6.03
N PRO A 131 2.77 -17.18 5.63
CA PRO A 131 2.00 -18.29 5.08
C PRO A 131 2.46 -18.62 3.65
N ASP A 132 1.91 -19.69 3.07
CA ASP A 132 1.94 -19.85 1.62
C ASP A 132 0.98 -18.81 0.99
N ALA A 133 1.27 -18.33 -0.23
CA ALA A 133 0.45 -17.30 -0.87
C ALA A 133 -0.95 -17.83 -1.20
N GLU A 134 -1.99 -17.17 -0.70
CA GLU A 134 -3.37 -17.56 -0.88
C GLU A 134 -4.24 -16.39 -1.36
N ILE A 135 -5.10 -16.67 -2.35
CA ILE A 135 -6.14 -15.73 -2.79
C ILE A 135 -7.38 -16.00 -1.96
N VAL A 136 -7.71 -15.06 -1.07
CA VAL A 136 -8.88 -15.17 -0.19
C VAL A 136 -9.91 -14.12 -0.55
N TYR A 137 -11.17 -14.55 -0.61
CA TYR A 137 -12.31 -13.69 -0.86
C TYR A 137 -13.57 -14.24 -0.20
N PHE A 138 -14.60 -13.40 -0.06
CA PHE A 138 -15.93 -13.79 0.37
C PHE A 138 -17.01 -13.15 -0.52
N ASP A 139 -18.16 -13.80 -0.60
CA ASP A 139 -19.30 -13.36 -1.38
C ASP A 139 -20.32 -12.62 -0.50
N THR A 140 -20.87 -11.52 -1.02
CA THR A 140 -21.99 -10.81 -0.41
C THR A 140 -23.10 -10.57 -1.46
N PRO A 141 -24.33 -10.19 -1.05
CA PRO A 141 -25.38 -9.76 -1.97
C PRO A 141 -25.01 -8.55 -2.84
N PHE A 142 -23.97 -7.81 -2.45
CA PHE A 142 -23.47 -6.60 -3.09
C PHE A 142 -22.03 -6.80 -3.61
N GLY A 143 -21.70 -8.02 -4.04
CA GLY A 143 -20.48 -8.34 -4.76
C GLY A 143 -19.48 -9.19 -3.99
N ARG A 144 -18.45 -9.64 -4.70
CA ARG A 144 -17.34 -10.40 -4.12
C ARG A 144 -16.25 -9.46 -3.62
N PHE A 145 -15.76 -9.71 -2.41
CA PHE A 145 -14.70 -8.95 -1.77
C PHE A 145 -13.44 -9.78 -1.62
N GLY A 146 -12.34 -9.28 -2.17
CA GLY A 146 -10.99 -9.81 -1.96
C GLY A 146 -10.33 -9.21 -0.72
N MET A 147 -9.41 -9.95 -0.13
CA MET A 147 -8.72 -9.56 1.11
C MET A 147 -7.21 -9.48 0.88
N MET A 148 -6.59 -8.43 1.41
CA MET A 148 -5.14 -8.24 1.46
C MET A 148 -4.82 -7.23 2.56
N VAL A 149 -3.62 -7.31 3.15
CA VAL A 149 -3.28 -6.53 4.34
C VAL A 149 -2.06 -5.66 4.09
N CYS A 150 -2.20 -4.36 4.33
CA CYS A 150 -1.10 -3.41 4.42
C CYS A 150 -0.03 -3.59 3.32
N PHE A 151 1.16 -4.05 3.70
CA PHE A 151 2.33 -4.15 2.84
C PHE A 151 2.12 -5.03 1.60
N ASP A 152 1.13 -5.96 1.60
CA ASP A 152 0.74 -6.75 0.42
C ASP A 152 0.48 -5.89 -0.83
N VAL A 153 0.00 -4.65 -0.65
CA VAL A 153 -0.34 -3.74 -1.76
C VAL A 153 0.83 -3.36 -2.66
N LEU A 154 2.07 -3.51 -2.18
CA LEU A 154 3.28 -3.21 -2.95
C LEU A 154 3.80 -4.39 -3.77
N PHE A 155 3.20 -5.57 -3.62
CA PHE A 155 3.68 -6.81 -4.21
C PHE A 155 2.72 -7.39 -5.23
N LEU A 156 3.22 -8.38 -5.96
CA LEU A 156 2.46 -9.08 -6.98
C LEU A 156 1.41 -9.97 -6.31
N GLU A 157 1.83 -10.78 -5.34
CA GLU A 157 0.97 -11.70 -4.60
C GLU A 157 0.40 -11.07 -3.34
N PRO A 158 -0.79 -11.48 -2.89
CA PRO A 158 -1.84 -12.15 -3.67
C PRO A 158 -2.64 -11.16 -4.53
N GLY A 159 -2.40 -9.86 -4.37
CA GLY A 159 -3.26 -8.77 -4.87
C GLY A 159 -3.49 -8.78 -6.39
N LEU A 160 -2.43 -8.84 -7.20
CA LEU A 160 -2.58 -8.75 -8.65
C LEU A 160 -3.27 -9.98 -9.27
N PRO A 161 -2.89 -11.23 -8.95
CA PRO A 161 -3.66 -12.40 -9.40
C PRO A 161 -5.12 -12.35 -8.95
N MET A 162 -5.38 -11.97 -7.70
CA MET A 162 -6.73 -11.85 -7.17
C MET A 162 -7.59 -10.89 -8.01
N ILE A 163 -7.04 -9.74 -8.38
CA ILE A 163 -7.78 -8.74 -9.16
C ILE A 163 -7.86 -9.13 -10.63
N LEU A 164 -6.71 -9.36 -11.27
CA LEU A 164 -6.63 -9.46 -12.73
C LEU A 164 -7.00 -10.84 -13.26
N LYS A 165 -6.64 -11.91 -12.55
CA LYS A 165 -6.93 -13.29 -12.97
C LYS A 165 -8.27 -13.77 -12.42
N ASN A 166 -8.56 -13.51 -11.15
CA ASN A 166 -9.79 -13.94 -10.50
C ASN A 166 -10.94 -12.92 -10.64
N GLN A 167 -10.70 -11.79 -11.29
CA GLN A 167 -11.71 -10.76 -11.62
C GLN A 167 -12.42 -10.21 -10.37
N ILE A 168 -11.72 -10.12 -9.24
CA ILE A 168 -12.27 -9.57 -8.02
C ILE A 168 -12.09 -8.05 -8.02
N ALA A 169 -13.21 -7.34 -7.92
CA ALA A 169 -13.27 -5.90 -8.16
C ALA A 169 -13.51 -5.06 -6.90
N ASN A 170 -13.77 -5.69 -5.76
CA ASN A 170 -13.98 -5.00 -4.49
C ASN A 170 -12.98 -5.55 -3.49
N ILE A 171 -12.18 -4.68 -2.87
CA ILE A 171 -11.10 -5.07 -1.97
C ILE A 171 -11.35 -4.45 -0.60
N VAL A 172 -11.28 -5.27 0.45
CA VAL A 172 -11.14 -4.80 1.83
C VAL A 172 -9.67 -4.81 2.20
N PHE A 173 -9.22 -3.72 2.84
CA PHE A 173 -7.81 -3.49 3.11
C PHE A 173 -7.60 -2.92 4.52
N PRO A 174 -7.56 -3.78 5.54
CA PRO A 174 -7.00 -3.44 6.85
C PRO A 174 -5.51 -3.08 6.69
N THR A 175 -5.11 -1.98 7.31
CA THR A 175 -3.72 -1.52 7.26
C THR A 175 -3.29 -0.78 8.52
N ALA A 176 -2.00 -0.84 8.83
CA ALA A 176 -1.31 0.01 9.80
C ALA A 176 -0.16 0.72 9.07
N TRP A 177 -0.52 1.66 8.18
CA TRP A 177 0.38 2.23 7.19
C TRP A 177 1.15 3.43 7.76
N MET A 178 2.48 3.41 7.64
CA MET A 178 3.32 4.57 7.97
C MET A 178 3.58 5.41 6.73
N ASP A 179 3.06 6.63 6.73
CA ASP A 179 3.22 7.55 5.60
C ASP A 179 4.70 7.86 5.34
N ALA A 180 5.16 7.52 4.14
CA ALA A 180 6.48 7.88 3.62
C ALA A 180 6.32 8.89 2.47
N LEU A 181 6.20 10.17 2.84
CA LEU A 181 6.07 11.27 1.88
C LEU A 181 7.33 11.41 1.00
N PRO A 182 7.16 11.84 -0.27
CA PRO A 182 5.92 12.36 -0.86
C PRO A 182 5.11 11.35 -1.68
N LEU A 183 5.52 10.07 -1.77
CA LEU A 183 4.97 9.10 -2.75
C LEU A 183 4.21 7.92 -2.13
N LEU A 184 4.35 7.71 -0.82
CA LEU A 184 3.76 6.59 -0.10
C LEU A 184 2.95 7.10 1.11
N SER A 185 2.19 8.18 0.94
CA SER A 185 1.08 8.45 1.85
C SER A 185 -0.02 7.42 1.64
N ALA A 186 -0.66 6.97 2.71
CA ALA A 186 -1.74 5.99 2.65
C ALA A 186 -2.83 6.44 1.66
N ILE A 187 -3.33 7.66 1.80
CA ILE A 187 -4.39 8.17 0.92
C ILE A 187 -3.92 8.30 -0.55
N GLY A 188 -2.65 8.66 -0.78
CA GLY A 188 -2.09 8.81 -2.12
C GLY A 188 -1.92 7.46 -2.81
N PHE A 189 -1.23 6.53 -2.15
CA PHE A 189 -0.92 5.23 -2.74
C PHE A 189 -2.17 4.34 -2.85
N HIS A 190 -2.98 4.22 -1.80
CA HIS A 190 -4.16 3.34 -1.82
C HIS A 190 -5.20 3.77 -2.87
N SER A 191 -5.42 5.09 -3.03
CA SER A 191 -6.32 5.59 -4.07
C SER A 191 -5.75 5.36 -5.49
N SER A 192 -4.44 5.47 -5.66
CA SER A 192 -3.78 5.17 -6.94
C SER A 192 -3.86 3.70 -7.33
N PHE A 193 -3.79 2.79 -6.35
CA PHE A 193 -3.98 1.35 -6.54
C PHE A 193 -5.40 1.06 -7.05
N ALA A 194 -6.41 1.62 -6.39
CA ALA A 194 -7.82 1.50 -6.79
C ALA A 194 -8.06 1.99 -8.22
N ARG A 195 -7.51 3.16 -8.58
CA ARG A 195 -7.63 3.75 -9.93
C ARG A 195 -6.93 2.92 -10.99
N SER A 196 -5.67 2.54 -10.74
CA SER A 196 -4.84 1.82 -11.70
C SER A 196 -5.45 0.48 -12.08
N LEU A 197 -5.81 -0.32 -11.09
CA LEU A 197 -6.36 -1.66 -11.28
C LEU A 197 -7.88 -1.67 -11.51
N GLY A 198 -8.52 -0.52 -11.33
CA GLY A 198 -9.95 -0.34 -11.57
C GLY A 198 -10.80 -1.16 -10.61
N VAL A 199 -10.58 -0.98 -9.32
CA VAL A 199 -11.31 -1.68 -8.24
C VAL A 199 -11.92 -0.69 -7.25
N ASN A 200 -12.96 -1.13 -6.54
CA ASN A 200 -13.36 -0.56 -5.27
C ASN A 200 -12.37 -0.98 -4.19
N PHE A 201 -11.95 -0.05 -3.32
CA PHE A 201 -10.92 -0.30 -2.32
C PHE A 201 -11.27 0.39 -0.99
N LEU A 202 -11.48 -0.41 0.06
CA LEU A 202 -11.86 0.05 1.40
C LEU A 202 -10.65 -0.05 2.32
N ALA A 203 -9.89 1.05 2.43
CA ALA A 203 -8.69 1.14 3.25
C ALA A 203 -9.03 1.64 4.67
N ALA A 204 -8.83 0.79 5.67
CA ALA A 204 -9.00 1.13 7.08
C ALA A 204 -7.63 1.15 7.75
N ASP A 205 -7.17 2.34 8.13
CA ASP A 205 -5.85 2.58 8.71
C ASP A 205 -5.94 2.85 10.21
N ILE A 206 -4.88 2.51 10.94
CA ILE A 206 -4.78 2.81 12.37
C ILE A 206 -4.53 4.32 12.56
N HIS A 207 -5.02 4.88 13.67
CA HIS A 207 -4.88 6.30 13.97
C HIS A 207 -3.87 6.55 15.08
N ILE A 208 -2.60 6.64 14.70
CA ILE A 208 -1.47 6.97 15.58
C ILE A 208 -0.62 8.05 14.88
N PRO A 209 -1.00 9.34 15.00
CA PRO A 209 -0.30 10.41 14.29
C PRO A 209 1.19 10.51 14.59
N SER A 210 1.62 10.18 15.81
CA SER A 210 3.04 10.15 16.20
C SER A 210 3.89 9.16 15.39
N ASN A 211 3.24 8.16 14.78
CA ASN A 211 3.88 7.14 13.96
C ASN A 211 3.62 7.35 12.47
N ARG A 212 2.98 8.46 12.08
CA ARG A 212 2.55 8.76 10.69
C ARG A 212 1.51 7.77 10.16
N MET A 213 0.67 7.22 11.05
CA MET A 213 -0.43 6.31 10.73
C MET A 213 -1.74 7.06 10.96
N HIS A 214 -2.43 7.46 9.90
CA HIS A 214 -3.58 8.38 10.01
C HIS A 214 -4.38 8.54 8.70
N GLY A 215 -4.29 7.62 7.74
CA GLY A 215 -4.85 7.78 6.40
C GLY A 215 -5.80 6.67 5.98
N SER A 216 -7.11 6.87 6.19
CA SER A 216 -8.15 5.92 5.78
C SER A 216 -8.97 6.42 4.59
N GLY A 217 -9.59 5.52 3.82
CA GLY A 217 -10.50 5.96 2.77
C GLY A 217 -11.23 4.86 2.00
N ILE A 218 -12.20 5.32 1.22
CA ILE A 218 -13.08 4.54 0.37
C ILE A 218 -12.88 5.07 -1.06
N TYR A 219 -12.29 4.23 -1.90
CA TYR A 219 -11.88 4.59 -3.26
C TYR A 219 -12.58 3.71 -4.30
N ASN A 220 -12.76 4.27 -5.49
CA ASN A 220 -13.22 3.56 -6.67
C ASN A 220 -12.30 3.89 -7.87
N PRO A 221 -12.53 3.29 -9.06
CA PRO A 221 -11.70 3.56 -10.23
C PRO A 221 -11.67 5.04 -10.66
N ASP A 222 -12.75 5.75 -10.38
CA ASP A 222 -12.95 7.13 -10.79
C ASP A 222 -12.31 8.12 -9.82
N GLY A 223 -12.05 7.74 -8.56
CA GLY A 223 -11.30 8.51 -7.57
C GLY A 223 -11.71 8.19 -6.13
N MET A 224 -11.45 9.14 -5.22
CA MET A 224 -11.90 9.00 -3.83
C MET A 224 -13.40 9.29 -3.70
N LYS A 225 -14.10 8.49 -2.91
CA LYS A 225 -15.50 8.73 -2.53
C LYS A 225 -15.61 9.37 -1.16
N ALA A 226 -14.78 8.93 -0.23
CA ALA A 226 -14.53 9.59 1.04
C ALA A 226 -13.15 9.18 1.54
N PHE A 227 -12.49 10.05 2.28
CA PHE A 227 -11.24 9.73 2.97
C PHE A 227 -11.15 10.54 4.25
N TYR A 228 -10.23 10.12 5.11
CA TYR A 228 -9.82 10.86 6.29
C TYR A 228 -8.30 10.86 6.36
N TYR A 229 -7.74 12.04 6.57
CA TYR A 229 -6.34 12.26 6.87
C TYR A 229 -6.30 13.05 8.18
N GLY A 230 -5.53 12.59 9.16
CA GLY A 230 -5.48 13.20 10.48
C GLY A 230 -4.06 13.28 11.00
N ALA A 231 -3.21 14.06 10.35
CA ALA A 231 -1.79 14.13 10.72
C ALA A 231 -1.53 14.92 12.01
N ALA A 232 -2.44 15.82 12.41
CA ALA A 232 -2.29 16.59 13.63
C ALA A 232 -2.33 15.67 14.88
N PRO A 233 -1.44 15.86 15.88
CA PRO A 233 -1.39 15.03 17.08
C PRO A 233 -2.71 14.94 17.87
N GLU A 234 -3.51 16.01 17.85
CA GLU A 234 -4.81 16.12 18.52
C GLU A 234 -5.99 15.63 17.67
N SER A 235 -5.75 15.21 16.43
CA SER A 235 -6.81 14.76 15.53
C SER A 235 -7.48 13.49 16.07
N PRO A 236 -8.82 13.40 16.01
CA PRO A 236 -9.54 12.22 16.51
C PRO A 236 -9.57 11.10 15.47
N ALA A 237 -9.61 9.84 15.93
CA ALA A 237 -9.96 8.73 15.06
C ALA A 237 -11.34 8.94 14.41
N LYS A 238 -11.52 8.43 13.18
CA LYS A 238 -12.68 8.76 12.35
C LYS A 238 -13.35 7.51 11.77
N LEU A 239 -14.67 7.46 11.85
CA LEU A 239 -15.49 6.58 11.01
C LEU A 239 -15.73 7.29 9.66
N VAL A 240 -15.31 6.65 8.57
CA VAL A 240 -15.53 7.12 7.19
C VAL A 240 -16.62 6.26 6.56
N VAL A 241 -17.66 6.89 6.00
CA VAL A 241 -18.79 6.21 5.36
C VAL A 241 -19.03 6.85 4.00
N ALA A 242 -19.18 6.03 2.97
CA ALA A 242 -19.52 6.44 1.62
C ALA A 242 -20.30 5.35 0.90
N GLU A 243 -21.10 5.78 -0.08
CA GLU A 243 -21.78 4.89 -1.02
C GLU A 243 -20.85 4.55 -2.19
N LEU A 244 -20.81 3.27 -2.54
CA LEU A 244 -20.05 2.73 -3.67
C LEU A 244 -20.98 1.94 -4.59
N ASP A 245 -20.81 2.14 -5.89
CA ASP A 245 -21.40 1.25 -6.88
C ASP A 245 -20.68 -0.09 -6.83
N VAL A 246 -21.45 -1.18 -6.68
CA VAL A 246 -20.91 -2.53 -6.69
C VAL A 246 -20.27 -2.83 -8.03
N MET A 247 -19.06 -3.37 -8.01
CA MET A 247 -18.35 -3.78 -9.21
C MET A 247 -18.37 -5.31 -9.35
N ASP A 248 -18.84 -5.80 -10.49
CA ASP A 248 -18.81 -7.23 -10.85
C ASP A 248 -17.43 -7.67 -11.35
N LYS A 249 -16.67 -6.75 -11.94
CA LYS A 249 -15.35 -7.00 -12.51
C LYS A 249 -14.49 -5.74 -12.50
N PRO A 250 -13.16 -5.87 -12.45
CA PRO A 250 -12.26 -4.72 -12.52
C PRO A 250 -12.41 -3.95 -13.84
N ARG A 251 -12.09 -2.64 -13.80
CA ARG A 251 -12.00 -1.76 -14.97
C ARG A 251 -10.61 -1.10 -15.05
N PRO A 252 -9.53 -1.86 -15.29
CA PRO A 252 -8.17 -1.32 -15.21
C PRO A 252 -7.98 -0.13 -16.16
N ALA A 253 -7.34 0.94 -15.66
CA ALA A 253 -6.95 2.10 -16.47
C ALA A 253 -5.62 1.88 -17.21
N ILE A 254 -4.91 0.81 -16.84
CA ILE A 254 -3.69 0.33 -17.46
C ILE A 254 -4.00 -0.64 -18.60
N ASP A 255 -3.15 -0.63 -19.63
CA ASP A 255 -3.30 -1.53 -20.78
C ASP A 255 -2.71 -2.91 -20.45
N VAL A 256 -3.50 -3.68 -19.72
CA VAL A 256 -3.21 -5.06 -19.38
C VAL A 256 -4.05 -5.93 -20.30
N THR A 257 -3.58 -6.14 -21.53
CA THR A 257 -4.27 -7.02 -22.48
C THR A 257 -4.41 -8.42 -21.86
N THR A 258 -5.65 -8.80 -21.57
CA THR A 258 -6.03 -10.12 -21.03
C THR A 258 -6.00 -11.23 -22.10
N SER A 259 -5.57 -10.91 -23.32
CA SER A 259 -5.75 -11.75 -24.50
C SER A 259 -4.64 -12.77 -24.77
N ASP A 260 -3.47 -12.64 -24.13
CA ASP A 260 -2.44 -13.66 -24.24
C ASP A 260 -2.50 -14.57 -23.01
N ALA A 261 -3.04 -15.77 -23.25
CA ALA A 261 -2.96 -16.91 -22.37
C ALA A 261 -1.52 -17.02 -21.83
N HIS A 262 -1.39 -17.00 -20.50
CA HIS A 262 -0.14 -16.86 -19.74
C HIS A 262 0.33 -15.41 -19.54
N PHE A 263 -0.36 -14.73 -18.64
CA PHE A 263 0.32 -13.79 -17.75
C PHE A 263 1.39 -14.59 -16.99
N ASP A 264 2.59 -14.72 -17.56
CA ASP A 264 3.75 -15.26 -16.84
C ASP A 264 4.23 -14.19 -15.85
N LEU A 265 3.38 -13.92 -14.84
CA LEU A 265 3.65 -13.09 -13.68
C LEU A 265 4.94 -13.51 -12.95
N TYR A 266 5.34 -14.78 -13.14
CA TYR A 266 6.46 -15.41 -12.46
C TYR A 266 7.72 -15.58 -13.32
N ASP A 267 7.71 -15.18 -14.60
CA ASP A 267 8.95 -15.21 -15.38
C ASP A 267 9.84 -14.02 -15.00
N SER A 268 10.80 -14.29 -14.11
CA SER A 268 11.81 -13.32 -13.69
C SER A 268 12.80 -13.11 -14.84
N SER A 269 12.58 -12.08 -15.64
CA SER A 269 13.58 -11.61 -16.61
C SER A 269 14.26 -10.35 -16.09
N CYS A 270 15.57 -10.48 -15.83
CA CYS A 270 16.47 -9.35 -15.60
C CYS A 270 17.07 -8.81 -16.91
N ASP A 271 16.55 -9.27 -18.06
CA ASP A 271 17.01 -8.77 -19.36
C ASP A 271 16.63 -7.29 -19.50
N GLY A 272 17.54 -6.54 -20.12
CA GLY A 272 17.36 -5.10 -20.29
C GLY A 272 17.83 -4.24 -19.12
N ILE A 273 18.40 -4.80 -18.03
CA ILE A 273 19.24 -4.02 -17.10
C ILE A 273 20.56 -3.69 -17.82
N SER A 274 20.44 -2.86 -18.85
CA SER A 274 21.55 -2.34 -19.61
C SER A 274 22.38 -1.48 -18.68
N LYS A 275 23.69 -1.48 -18.90
CA LYS A 275 24.60 -0.46 -18.39
C LYS A 275 24.31 0.86 -19.12
N SER A 276 23.09 1.38 -19.03
CA SER A 276 22.81 2.75 -19.46
C SER A 276 23.69 3.64 -18.61
N LYS A 277 24.57 4.40 -19.26
CA LYS A 277 25.33 5.43 -18.56
C LYS A 277 24.31 6.40 -17.98
N ASP A 278 24.42 6.70 -16.70
CA ASP A 278 23.75 7.85 -16.08
C ASP A 278 24.28 9.11 -16.77
N TYR A 279 23.66 9.49 -17.87
CA TYR A 279 23.97 10.73 -18.56
C TYR A 279 23.08 11.80 -17.94
N VAL A 280 23.62 12.47 -16.94
CA VAL A 280 22.98 13.64 -16.32
C VAL A 280 23.26 14.83 -17.23
N GLU A 281 22.20 15.45 -17.77
CA GLU A 281 22.33 16.70 -18.52
C GLU A 281 22.83 17.84 -17.62
N ARG A 282 23.32 18.95 -18.20
CA ARG A 282 24.00 20.01 -17.41
C ARG A 282 23.12 20.69 -16.37
N ASP A 283 21.81 20.68 -16.58
CA ASP A 283 20.78 21.28 -15.73
C ASP A 283 20.06 20.26 -14.83
N GLU A 284 20.39 18.98 -14.93
CA GLU A 284 19.90 17.92 -14.06
C GLU A 284 20.79 17.75 -12.82
N PHE A 285 20.24 17.13 -11.77
CA PHE A 285 20.96 16.81 -10.54
C PHE A 285 20.43 15.54 -9.90
N LEU A 286 21.25 14.89 -9.08
CA LEU A 286 20.85 13.73 -8.30
C LEU A 286 20.40 14.17 -6.91
N SER A 287 19.30 13.60 -6.43
CA SER A 287 18.79 13.79 -5.06
C SER A 287 18.12 12.51 -4.58
N GLU A 288 18.09 12.33 -3.26
CA GLU A 288 17.48 11.15 -2.64
C GLU A 288 16.00 11.40 -2.35
N LEU A 289 15.16 10.45 -2.76
CA LEU A 289 13.75 10.36 -2.40
C LEU A 289 13.53 8.96 -1.84
N PHE A 290 13.18 8.88 -0.55
CA PHE A 290 13.00 7.61 0.16
C PHE A 290 14.15 6.61 -0.07
N HIS A 291 15.39 7.07 0.12
CA HIS A 291 16.64 6.32 -0.08
C HIS A 291 16.98 5.89 -1.52
N ASP A 292 16.16 6.25 -2.49
CA ASP A 292 16.43 6.04 -3.90
C ASP A 292 17.02 7.30 -4.55
N LYS A 293 18.04 7.12 -5.40
CA LYS A 293 18.70 8.24 -6.10
C LYS A 293 17.99 8.55 -7.40
N PHE A 294 17.16 9.59 -7.38
CA PHE A 294 16.45 10.09 -8.54
C PHE A 294 17.33 11.05 -9.35
N THR A 295 17.07 11.11 -10.65
CA THR A 295 17.55 12.22 -11.51
C THR A 295 16.45 13.26 -11.55
N PHE A 296 16.75 14.50 -11.17
CA PHE A 296 15.81 15.61 -11.08
C PHE A 296 16.24 16.80 -11.93
N LYS A 297 15.24 17.61 -12.31
CA LYS A 297 15.40 18.92 -12.95
C LYS A 297 14.45 19.93 -12.30
N ILE A 298 14.96 21.12 -12.00
CA ILE A 298 14.19 22.21 -11.38
C ILE A 298 13.22 22.83 -12.40
N LEU A 299 12.05 23.25 -11.93
CA LEU A 299 11.10 24.05 -12.70
C LEU A 299 11.52 25.52 -12.68
N GLU A 300 12.19 25.99 -13.74
CA GLU A 300 12.78 27.35 -13.78
C GLU A 300 11.78 28.45 -14.19
N ALA A 301 10.65 28.08 -14.80
CA ALA A 301 9.64 29.00 -15.33
C ALA A 301 8.23 28.63 -14.82
N PRO A 302 7.27 29.58 -14.80
CA PRO A 302 5.89 29.28 -14.38
C PRO A 302 5.14 28.43 -15.40
N ASN A 303 5.62 28.32 -16.63
CA ASN A 303 5.07 27.45 -17.67
C ASN A 303 6.22 26.91 -18.49
N ASP A 304 6.34 25.59 -18.57
CA ASP A 304 7.35 24.93 -19.36
C ASP A 304 6.98 23.48 -19.71
N ARG A 305 7.78 22.87 -20.59
CA ARG A 305 7.78 21.45 -20.88
C ARG A 305 9.16 20.85 -20.58
N VAL A 306 9.22 20.02 -19.54
CA VAL A 306 10.46 19.44 -19.01
C VAL A 306 10.53 17.95 -19.35
N ARG A 307 11.69 17.46 -19.79
CA ARG A 307 11.99 16.03 -19.95
C ARG A 307 13.15 15.66 -19.02
N VAL A 308 13.03 14.52 -18.35
CA VAL A 308 14.08 13.93 -17.49
C VAL A 308 14.07 12.43 -17.71
N CYS A 309 15.25 11.82 -17.80
CA CYS A 309 15.38 10.37 -17.98
C CYS A 309 16.33 9.77 -16.93
N GLN A 310 16.04 8.55 -16.51
CA GLN A 310 16.99 7.71 -15.78
C GLN A 310 16.91 6.29 -16.30
N LYS A 311 18.04 5.78 -16.80
CA LYS A 311 18.17 4.46 -17.44
C LYS A 311 17.13 4.24 -18.56
N GLU A 312 16.19 3.29 -18.41
CA GLU A 312 15.17 2.97 -19.41
C GLU A 312 13.92 3.86 -19.27
N VAL A 313 13.80 4.61 -18.17
CA VAL A 313 12.63 5.46 -17.91
C VAL A 313 12.89 6.89 -18.39
N CYS A 314 11.98 7.39 -19.23
CA CYS A 314 11.95 8.79 -19.63
C CYS A 314 10.59 9.42 -19.30
N CYS A 315 10.63 10.59 -18.69
CA CYS A 315 9.46 11.29 -18.17
C CYS A 315 9.34 12.65 -18.85
N ILE A 316 8.12 13.03 -19.23
CA ILE A 316 7.80 14.35 -19.76
C ILE A 316 6.75 15.01 -18.88
N LEU A 317 7.01 16.24 -18.47
CA LEU A 317 6.10 17.11 -17.74
C LEU A 317 5.74 18.30 -18.62
N SER A 318 4.45 18.63 -18.74
CA SER A 318 3.98 19.92 -19.27
C SER A 318 3.10 20.58 -18.21
N TYR A 319 3.43 21.81 -17.81
CA TYR A 319 2.76 22.42 -16.65
C TYR A 319 2.56 23.94 -16.79
N THR A 320 1.61 24.46 -16.03
CA THR A 320 1.40 25.90 -15.81
C THR A 320 1.10 26.15 -14.34
N ILE A 321 1.92 26.98 -13.70
CA ILE A 321 1.77 27.47 -12.33
C ILE A 321 1.00 28.80 -12.35
N LEU A 322 0.19 29.04 -11.33
CA LEU A 322 -0.44 30.34 -11.12
C LEU A 322 0.63 31.37 -10.73
N ASP A 323 0.84 32.40 -11.56
CA ASP A 323 1.93 33.40 -11.45
C ASP A 323 2.13 34.00 -10.06
N ALA A 324 1.05 34.16 -9.29
CA ALA A 324 1.10 34.72 -7.92
C ALA A 324 1.80 33.79 -6.91
N SER A 325 1.82 32.48 -7.17
CA SER A 325 2.47 31.45 -6.33
C SER A 325 3.88 31.08 -6.80
N PHE A 326 4.25 31.50 -8.00
CA PHE A 326 5.56 31.21 -8.58
C PHE A 326 6.63 32.15 -7.97
N ARG A 327 7.25 31.73 -6.86
CA ARG A 327 8.57 32.17 -6.33
C ARG A 327 8.88 31.72 -4.90
N ASP A 328 7.87 31.32 -4.12
CA ASP A 328 8.06 31.03 -2.69
C ASP A 328 8.49 29.59 -2.41
N GLU A 329 8.23 28.68 -3.35
CA GLU A 329 8.55 27.26 -3.24
C GLU A 329 9.35 26.79 -4.46
N LEU A 330 10.12 25.72 -4.25
CA LEU A 330 10.91 25.07 -5.29
C LEU A 330 10.27 23.73 -5.63
N PHE A 331 10.07 23.47 -6.92
CA PHE A 331 9.61 22.19 -7.44
C PHE A 331 10.65 21.57 -8.36
N ALA A 332 10.71 20.24 -8.35
CA ALA A 332 11.55 19.46 -9.24
C ALA A 332 10.76 18.32 -9.88
N PHE A 333 11.05 18.06 -11.16
CA PHE A 333 10.54 16.91 -11.88
C PHE A 333 11.65 15.87 -12.01
N GLY A 334 11.35 14.60 -11.76
CA GLY A 334 12.36 13.55 -11.72
C GLY A 334 11.91 12.21 -12.25
N ALA A 335 12.91 11.40 -12.58
CA ALA A 335 12.79 10.04 -13.07
C ALA A 335 13.60 9.09 -12.18
N PHE A 336 13.04 7.91 -11.93
CA PHE A 336 13.72 6.80 -11.28
C PHE A 336 13.51 5.49 -12.03
N ASP A 337 14.57 4.69 -12.13
CA ASP A 337 14.56 3.32 -12.65
C ASP A 337 15.55 2.47 -11.87
N GLY A 338 15.06 1.69 -10.91
CA GLY A 338 15.96 0.93 -10.04
C GLY A 338 15.30 0.04 -9.00
N LEU A 339 16.13 -0.80 -8.39
CA LEU A 339 15.77 -1.63 -7.25
C LEU A 339 15.85 -0.81 -5.97
N HIS A 340 14.71 -0.63 -5.31
CA HIS A 340 14.64 -0.12 -3.96
C HIS A 340 14.99 -1.24 -2.97
N THR A 341 15.74 -0.89 -1.92
CA THR A 341 16.23 -1.87 -0.93
C THR A 341 16.05 -1.43 0.53
N TYR A 342 15.48 -0.24 0.76
CA TYR A 342 15.26 0.28 2.11
C TYR A 342 13.93 -0.26 2.65
N GLU A 343 13.91 -0.86 3.84
CA GLU A 343 12.67 -1.41 4.43
C GLU A 343 11.88 -2.41 3.55
N GLY A 344 12.52 -2.97 2.50
CA GLY A 344 11.90 -3.90 1.57
C GLY A 344 12.71 -3.99 0.26
N GLN A 345 12.38 -4.96 -0.59
CA GLN A 345 13.04 -5.13 -1.88
C GLN A 345 12.02 -5.16 -3.01
N TYR A 346 12.03 -4.13 -3.86
CA TYR A 346 11.08 -3.98 -4.95
C TYR A 346 11.61 -3.04 -6.02
N TYR A 347 11.34 -3.34 -7.29
CA TYR A 347 11.84 -2.57 -8.43
C TYR A 347 10.84 -1.51 -8.88
N PHE A 348 11.28 -0.25 -8.92
CA PHE A 348 10.46 0.89 -9.31
C PHE A 348 10.88 1.50 -10.64
N GLN A 349 9.87 2.00 -11.37
CA GLN A 349 10.02 2.93 -12.48
C GLN A 349 9.10 4.11 -12.21
N ILE A 350 9.62 5.30 -11.89
CA ILE A 350 8.81 6.41 -11.37
C ILE A 350 9.08 7.68 -12.18
N CYS A 351 8.01 8.38 -12.53
CA CYS A 351 8.06 9.78 -12.97
C CYS A 351 7.34 10.62 -11.91
N THR A 352 7.99 11.65 -11.37
CA THR A 352 7.38 12.44 -10.28
C THR A 352 7.73 13.92 -10.31
N LEU A 353 6.72 14.75 -10.05
CA LEU A 353 6.84 16.15 -9.70
C LEU A 353 6.70 16.25 -8.18
N VAL A 354 7.69 16.85 -7.51
CA VAL A 354 7.70 17.01 -6.04
C VAL A 354 8.03 18.45 -5.65
N LYS A 355 7.40 18.91 -4.56
CA LYS A 355 7.87 20.09 -3.83
C LYS A 355 9.15 19.74 -3.06
N CYS A 356 10.16 20.61 -3.12
CA CYS A 356 11.38 20.46 -2.36
C CYS A 356 11.21 21.02 -0.94
N ALA A 357 11.86 20.43 0.06
CA ALA A 357 11.68 20.84 1.45
C ALA A 357 12.30 22.22 1.76
N ASP A 358 13.36 22.61 1.04
CA ASP A 358 14.00 23.92 1.15
C ASP A 358 14.02 24.60 -0.23
N PRO A 359 13.37 25.78 -0.38
CA PRO A 359 13.31 26.48 -1.67
C PRO A 359 14.66 26.97 -2.18
N THR A 360 15.68 27.03 -1.32
CA THR A 360 17.02 27.50 -1.65
C THR A 360 18.02 26.37 -1.91
N ASN A 361 17.63 25.12 -1.63
CA ASN A 361 18.50 23.96 -1.73
C ASN A 361 17.85 22.82 -2.51
N ARG A 362 18.20 22.72 -3.81
CA ARG A 362 17.74 21.65 -4.71
C ARG A 362 18.01 20.23 -4.20
N SER A 363 19.02 20.04 -3.35
CA SER A 363 19.34 18.70 -2.80
C SER A 363 18.28 18.20 -1.80
N THR A 364 17.29 19.03 -1.46
CA THR A 364 16.14 18.66 -0.62
C THR A 364 14.93 18.21 -1.44
N CYS A 365 15.01 18.23 -2.77
CA CYS A 365 13.95 17.68 -3.61
C CYS A 365 13.93 16.14 -3.45
N GLY A 366 12.83 15.62 -2.90
CA GLY A 366 12.72 14.22 -2.46
C GLY A 366 12.76 14.03 -0.94
N ALA A 367 13.20 15.05 -0.18
CA ALA A 367 13.07 15.05 1.27
C ALA A 367 11.61 15.23 1.70
N VAL A 368 11.29 14.76 2.91
CA VAL A 368 9.93 14.85 3.47
C VAL A 368 9.51 16.31 3.61
N THR A 369 8.35 16.62 3.05
CA THR A 369 7.64 17.88 3.22
C THR A 369 6.15 17.57 3.13
N ASP A 370 5.36 18.27 3.92
CA ASP A 370 3.94 18.06 4.11
C ASP A 370 3.11 19.29 3.76
N THR A 371 3.71 20.45 3.58
CA THR A 371 3.03 21.72 3.28
C THR A 371 3.25 22.16 1.84
N SER A 372 2.30 22.86 1.24
CA SER A 372 2.47 23.48 -0.08
C SER A 372 1.61 24.73 -0.22
N THR A 373 2.07 25.71 -1.00
CA THR A 373 1.32 26.92 -1.38
C THR A 373 1.20 27.11 -2.89
N THR A 374 1.95 26.34 -3.68
CA THR A 374 2.00 26.46 -5.14
C THR A 374 0.81 25.83 -5.84
N MET A 375 0.09 26.65 -6.61
CA MET A 375 -1.08 26.24 -7.38
C MET A 375 -0.72 25.96 -8.84
N PHE A 376 -0.97 24.74 -9.30
CA PHE A 376 -0.83 24.37 -10.72
C PHE A 376 -2.19 24.50 -11.42
N THR A 377 -2.28 25.24 -12.51
CA THR A 377 -3.54 25.36 -13.29
C THR A 377 -3.64 24.31 -14.40
N HIS A 378 -2.49 23.78 -14.84
CA HIS A 378 -2.40 22.72 -15.81
C HIS A 378 -1.21 21.83 -15.46
N LEU A 379 -1.40 20.52 -15.52
CA LEU A 379 -0.39 19.52 -15.24
C LEU A 379 -0.65 18.30 -16.14
N VAL A 380 0.37 17.92 -16.91
CA VAL A 380 0.39 16.68 -17.71
C VAL A 380 1.71 15.97 -17.48
N ILE A 381 1.66 14.72 -17.03
CA ILE A 381 2.83 13.84 -16.90
C ILE A 381 2.65 12.69 -17.89
N GLU A 382 3.67 12.44 -18.71
CA GLU A 382 3.75 11.31 -19.63
C GLU A 382 5.00 10.50 -19.29
N ALA A 383 4.87 9.17 -19.25
CA ALA A 383 5.96 8.27 -18.92
C ALA A 383 6.22 7.24 -20.04
N GLU A 384 7.49 7.09 -20.38
CA GLU A 384 8.01 5.97 -21.16
C GLU A 384 8.58 4.95 -20.16
N MET A 385 7.76 3.94 -19.79
CA MET A 385 8.11 2.89 -18.84
C MET A 385 7.95 1.51 -19.48
N THR A 386 8.67 0.53 -18.95
CA THR A 386 8.63 -0.87 -19.43
C THR A 386 7.58 -1.71 -18.73
N THR A 387 7.15 -1.29 -17.53
CA THR A 387 6.05 -1.95 -16.81
C THR A 387 4.69 -1.36 -17.18
N PRO A 388 3.64 -2.19 -17.35
CA PRO A 388 2.27 -1.70 -17.49
C PRO A 388 1.64 -1.34 -16.13
N PHE A 389 2.23 -1.72 -15.00
CA PHE A 389 1.67 -1.51 -13.66
C PHE A 389 2.07 -0.14 -13.13
N ILE A 390 1.28 0.87 -13.48
CA ILE A 390 1.51 2.27 -13.15
C ILE A 390 0.40 2.78 -12.24
N TYR A 391 0.77 3.36 -11.11
CA TYR A 391 -0.11 3.85 -10.06
C TYR A 391 -0.08 5.38 -10.04
N PRO A 392 -1.11 6.06 -10.58
CA PRO A 392 -1.13 7.51 -10.73
C PRO A 392 -1.51 8.23 -9.43
N GLN A 393 -0.74 9.24 -9.05
CA GLN A 393 -0.95 9.99 -7.81
C GLN A 393 -0.96 11.50 -8.07
N VAL A 394 -1.88 12.21 -7.41
CA VAL A 394 -1.88 13.67 -7.29
C VAL A 394 -2.28 13.99 -5.85
N VAL A 395 -1.27 14.35 -5.05
CA VAL A 395 -1.43 14.65 -3.63
C VAL A 395 -1.33 16.15 -3.45
N LEU A 396 -2.34 16.71 -2.82
CA LEU A 396 -2.45 18.13 -2.52
C LEU A 396 -2.16 18.35 -1.04
N SER A 397 -1.70 19.55 -0.69
CA SER A 397 -1.55 19.97 0.70
C SER A 397 -1.79 21.46 0.86
N ASP A 398 -2.08 21.89 2.08
CA ASP A 398 -2.15 23.29 2.46
C ASP A 398 -1.03 23.68 3.43
N GLU A 399 -1.05 24.94 3.88
CA GLU A 399 -0.06 25.50 4.81
C GLU A 399 -0.07 24.84 6.20
N ALA A 400 -1.14 24.11 6.55
CA ALA A 400 -1.25 23.40 7.82
C ALA A 400 -0.66 21.98 7.76
N GLY A 401 -0.22 21.53 6.59
CA GLY A 401 0.32 20.18 6.38
C GLY A 401 -0.78 19.12 6.21
N GLU A 402 -2.03 19.56 5.97
CA GLU A 402 -3.16 18.67 5.83
C GLU A 402 -3.27 18.16 4.40
N LEU A 403 -2.92 16.89 4.20
CA LEU A 403 -2.96 16.26 2.89
C LEU A 403 -4.39 16.03 2.43
N SER A 404 -4.57 16.11 1.11
CA SER A 404 -5.83 15.81 0.46
C SER A 404 -5.62 15.23 -0.92
N LEU A 405 -6.66 14.60 -1.44
CA LEU A 405 -6.71 14.09 -2.80
C LEU A 405 -7.52 15.05 -3.69
N THR A 406 -7.17 15.07 -4.97
CA THR A 406 -7.90 15.85 -5.98
C THR A 406 -9.19 15.14 -6.40
N ASP A 407 -10.24 15.91 -6.66
CA ASP A 407 -11.55 15.36 -7.01
C ASP A 407 -11.50 14.53 -8.30
N ALA A 408 -12.26 13.44 -8.33
CA ALA A 408 -12.32 12.48 -9.44
C ALA A 408 -12.45 13.14 -10.83
N GLU A 409 -13.28 14.18 -10.94
CA GLU A 409 -13.61 14.84 -12.21
C GLU A 409 -12.52 15.80 -12.72
N THR A 410 -11.60 16.20 -11.84
CA THR A 410 -10.61 17.26 -12.10
C THR A 410 -9.37 16.75 -12.83
N TRP A 411 -9.21 15.44 -13.00
CA TRP A 411 -8.07 14.84 -13.66
C TRP A 411 -8.41 13.47 -14.24
N SER A 412 -7.53 12.97 -15.10
CA SER A 412 -7.67 11.66 -15.73
C SER A 412 -6.32 10.97 -15.82
N PHE A 413 -6.37 9.64 -15.86
CA PHE A 413 -5.22 8.78 -16.10
C PHE A 413 -5.59 7.72 -17.12
N GLN A 414 -4.69 7.48 -18.07
CA GLN A 414 -4.81 6.40 -19.02
C GLN A 414 -3.42 5.87 -19.36
N THR A 415 -3.21 4.57 -19.15
CA THR A 415 -1.97 3.83 -19.45
C THR A 415 -0.74 4.37 -18.73
N ALA A 416 -0.11 5.43 -19.26
CA ALA A 416 1.12 6.04 -18.74
C ALA A 416 1.08 7.57 -18.85
N SER A 417 -0.13 8.14 -18.90
CA SER A 417 -0.33 9.59 -18.94
C SER A 417 -1.35 10.02 -17.89
N LEU A 418 -0.97 11.04 -17.12
CA LEU A 418 -1.82 11.72 -16.15
C LEU A 418 -2.03 13.17 -16.59
N ARG A 419 -3.27 13.66 -16.50
CA ARG A 419 -3.65 15.02 -16.91
C ARG A 419 -4.68 15.62 -15.98
N THR A 420 -4.46 16.86 -15.56
CA THR A 420 -5.49 17.69 -14.92
C THR A 420 -6.41 18.31 -15.97
N ASN A 421 -7.72 18.17 -15.80
CA ASN A 421 -8.76 18.74 -16.65
C ASN A 421 -9.19 20.15 -16.19
N SER A 422 -8.98 20.44 -14.90
CA SER A 422 -9.20 21.75 -14.29
C SER A 422 -8.10 22.04 -13.27
N ALA A 423 -7.98 23.30 -12.84
CA ALA A 423 -7.08 23.64 -11.75
C ALA A 423 -7.51 22.88 -10.48
N PRO A 424 -6.58 22.27 -9.71
CA PRO A 424 -6.86 21.69 -8.41
C PRO A 424 -7.39 22.74 -7.44
N VAL A 425 -8.12 22.28 -6.43
CA VAL A 425 -8.75 23.16 -5.42
C VAL A 425 -7.73 23.60 -4.35
N LYS A 426 -6.62 22.86 -4.20
CA LYS A 426 -5.55 23.11 -3.23
C LYS A 426 -4.15 23.05 -3.88
N PRO A 427 -3.12 23.60 -3.21
CA PRO A 427 -1.74 23.51 -3.67
C PRO A 427 -1.24 22.08 -3.86
N LEU A 428 -0.35 21.89 -4.83
CA LEU A 428 0.21 20.58 -5.16
C LEU A 428 1.37 20.25 -4.23
N LEU A 429 1.36 19.08 -3.58
CA LEU A 429 2.53 18.58 -2.87
C LEU A 429 3.38 17.69 -3.79
N SER A 430 2.72 16.73 -4.45
CA SER A 430 3.35 15.82 -5.40
C SER A 430 2.37 15.32 -6.45
N ALA A 431 2.89 15.00 -7.63
CA ALA A 431 2.20 14.23 -8.65
C ALA A 431 3.15 13.17 -9.20
N ALA A 432 2.67 11.95 -9.40
CA ALA A 432 3.52 10.85 -9.83
C ALA A 432 2.79 9.86 -10.73
N LEU A 433 3.56 9.24 -11.60
CA LEU A 433 3.27 7.94 -12.20
C LEU A 433 4.22 6.95 -11.52
N PHE A 434 3.69 6.17 -10.57
CA PHE A 434 4.48 5.25 -9.77
C PHE A 434 4.42 3.85 -10.38
N GLY A 435 5.47 3.41 -11.07
CA GLY A 435 5.52 2.11 -11.74
C GLY A 435 6.15 1.01 -10.89
N ARG A 436 5.51 -0.16 -10.83
CA ARG A 436 6.07 -1.39 -10.22
C ARG A 436 6.51 -2.35 -11.31
N HIS A 437 7.78 -2.77 -11.27
CA HIS A 437 8.27 -3.81 -12.17
C HIS A 437 8.49 -5.13 -11.40
N TYR A 438 7.39 -5.79 -11.00
CA TYR A 438 7.41 -6.98 -10.14
C TYR A 438 8.40 -8.08 -10.56
N LYS A 439 8.55 -8.34 -11.87
CA LYS A 439 9.51 -9.34 -12.40
C LYS A 439 10.97 -9.03 -12.09
N ARG A 440 11.29 -7.77 -11.77
CA ARG A 440 12.64 -7.28 -11.50
C ARG A 440 12.92 -7.11 -10.01
N ASP A 441 11.99 -7.47 -9.13
CA ASP A 441 12.17 -7.34 -7.68
C ASP A 441 13.37 -8.15 -7.15
N ASN A 442 13.80 -9.20 -7.86
CA ASN A 442 14.98 -10.01 -7.51
C ASN A 442 16.23 -9.73 -8.36
N CYS A 443 16.20 -8.71 -9.21
CA CYS A 443 17.32 -8.40 -10.08
C CYS A 443 18.38 -7.56 -9.36
N THR A 444 19.37 -8.23 -8.78
CA THR A 444 20.54 -7.55 -8.20
C THR A 444 21.56 -7.22 -9.29
N ASN A 445 22.17 -6.03 -9.22
CA ASN A 445 23.24 -5.60 -10.12
C ASN A 445 24.51 -6.43 -9.90
N GLY A 446 24.58 -7.60 -10.51
CA GLY A 446 25.73 -8.50 -10.43
C GLY A 446 25.31 -9.91 -10.78
N SER A 447 25.76 -10.37 -11.94
CA SER A 447 25.63 -11.76 -12.38
C SER A 447 26.22 -12.73 -11.34
N VAL A 448 25.36 -13.23 -10.45
CA VAL A 448 25.47 -14.58 -9.88
C VAL A 448 24.04 -15.10 -9.79
N SER A 449 23.66 -16.00 -10.70
CA SER A 449 22.55 -16.91 -10.45
C SER A 449 22.95 -17.78 -9.26
N ILE A 450 22.65 -17.32 -8.04
CA ILE A 450 22.54 -18.20 -6.90
C ILE A 450 21.08 -18.62 -6.91
N THR A 451 20.81 -19.82 -7.40
CA THR A 451 19.64 -20.56 -6.92
C THR A 451 19.87 -20.71 -5.41
N ILE A 452 19.23 -19.85 -4.62
CA ILE A 452 19.23 -19.99 -3.16
C ILE A 452 18.08 -20.96 -2.87
N PRO A 453 18.32 -22.25 -2.57
CA PRO A 453 17.36 -22.95 -1.76
C PRO A 453 17.36 -22.23 -0.42
N TYR A 454 16.20 -21.73 0.00
CA TYR A 454 15.96 -21.23 1.36
C TYR A 454 16.52 -22.27 2.35
N CYS A 455 17.71 -22.00 2.88
CA CYS A 455 18.35 -22.82 3.90
C CYS A 455 18.75 -21.88 5.03
N GLN A 456 17.97 -21.95 6.11
CA GLN A 456 17.97 -21.09 7.31
C GLN A 456 19.27 -21.10 8.15
N THR A 457 20.43 -21.49 7.62
CA THR A 457 21.62 -21.72 8.46
C THR A 457 22.72 -20.65 8.38
N ALA A 458 22.63 -19.65 7.49
CA ALA A 458 23.70 -18.67 7.32
C ALA A 458 23.56 -17.37 8.16
N LEU A 459 22.39 -17.06 8.74
CA LEU A 459 22.17 -15.84 9.54
C LEU A 459 22.77 -15.89 10.96
N LEU A 460 23.17 -17.07 11.44
CA LEU A 460 23.77 -17.24 12.76
C LEU A 460 25.23 -16.74 12.85
N ALA A 461 25.91 -16.51 11.73
CA ALA A 461 27.32 -16.09 11.73
C ALA A 461 27.50 -14.56 11.82
N ILE A 462 26.50 -13.76 11.41
CA ILE A 462 26.58 -12.29 11.42
C ILE A 462 26.09 -11.71 12.76
N SER A 463 25.17 -12.42 13.44
CA SER A 463 24.67 -12.10 14.79
C SER A 463 25.76 -12.03 15.88
N ARG A 464 26.86 -12.80 15.74
CA ARG A 464 27.97 -12.80 16.71
C ARG A 464 28.98 -11.65 16.55
N LEU A 465 28.94 -10.91 15.43
CA LEU A 465 29.81 -9.76 15.20
C LEU A 465 29.17 -8.43 15.61
N VAL A 466 27.84 -8.34 15.56
CA VAL A 466 27.10 -7.11 15.94
C VAL A 466 26.91 -7.00 17.46
N THR A 467 26.83 -8.12 18.18
CA THR A 467 26.77 -8.14 19.65
C THR A 467 28.10 -7.79 20.35
N GLY A 468 29.22 -7.78 19.62
CA GLY A 468 30.54 -7.40 20.15
C GLY A 468 30.81 -5.89 20.19
N ILE A 469 30.09 -5.08 19.41
CA ILE A 469 30.38 -3.64 19.25
C ILE A 469 29.50 -2.77 20.17
N LEU A 470 28.36 -3.27 20.66
CA LEU A 470 27.50 -2.54 21.60
C LEU A 470 27.94 -2.58 23.08
N LYS A 471 29.06 -3.23 23.42
CA LYS A 471 29.61 -3.26 24.79
C LYS A 471 30.72 -2.23 25.05
N LEU A 472 30.97 -1.30 24.13
CA LEU A 472 32.00 -0.26 24.28
C LEU A 472 31.46 1.17 24.41
N PHE A 473 30.14 1.35 24.53
CA PHE A 473 29.52 2.65 24.81
C PHE A 473 28.41 2.55 25.86
N LEU A 474 28.73 1.90 26.99
CA LEU A 474 28.05 2.08 28.28
C LEU A 474 29.05 2.59 29.31
#